data_AF-Q3ST29-F1
#
_entry.id   AF-Q3ST29-F1
#
_cell.length_a   1.000
_cell.length_b   1.000
_cell.length_c   1.000
_cell.angle_alpha   90.00
_cell.angle_beta   90.00
_cell.angle_gamma   90.00
#
_symmetry.space_group_name_H-M   'P 1'
#
loop_
_entity.id
_entity.type
_entity.pdbx_description
1 polymer ?
#
loop_
_entity_poly.entity_id
_entity_poly.type
_entity_poly.pdbx_seq_one_letter_code
_entity_poly.pdbx_strand_id
1 'polypeptide(L)'
;METTTLTFAQIQARTGVNHSTITLWKRNHGWTRPAFAARHSYDVPLWRAGPRQKTAALTGRLVAIAERMVRDLEEKPDTDIDKLMQAMEALKMARLEARTRNRHWPVIGPSRTGREVLNEQEAIRAALKEMRRGGVDIDCAPQEALDLVIDANMPVEKDHPALRERGARRRGRQAAATTAMPTELSEIKLRE
;
A
#
# COMPACT_ATOMS: atom_id res chain seq x y z
N MET A 1 -12.79 -8.18 19.77
CA MET A 1 -11.82 -8.58 18.71
C MET A 1 -12.54 -9.45 17.71
N GLU A 2 -12.37 -9.23 16.41
CA GLU A 2 -12.93 -10.14 15.39
C GLU A 2 -12.14 -11.44 15.35
N THR A 3 -12.79 -12.58 15.18
CA THR A 3 -12.16 -13.92 15.08
C THR A 3 -12.26 -14.50 13.67
N THR A 4 -12.77 -13.72 12.73
CA THR A 4 -13.17 -14.22 11.41
C THR A 4 -12.00 -14.28 10.42
N THR A 5 -11.93 -15.36 9.64
CA THR A 5 -10.96 -15.55 8.54
C THR A 5 -11.35 -14.83 7.24
N LEU A 6 -12.56 -14.25 7.18
CA LEU A 6 -13.13 -13.64 5.98
C LEU A 6 -12.29 -12.49 5.43
N THR A 7 -12.15 -12.41 4.12
CA THR A 7 -11.59 -11.26 3.39
C THR A 7 -12.49 -10.02 3.54
N PHE A 8 -11.96 -8.81 3.32
CA PHE A 8 -12.80 -7.60 3.38
C PHE A 8 -13.99 -7.63 2.43
N ALA A 9 -13.83 -8.21 1.23
CA ALA A 9 -14.93 -8.38 0.28
C ALA A 9 -16.03 -9.30 0.83
N GLN A 10 -15.65 -10.34 1.57
CA GLN A 10 -16.60 -11.25 2.21
C GLN A 10 -17.25 -10.62 3.44
N ILE A 11 -16.52 -9.81 4.22
CA ILE A 11 -17.08 -9.02 5.31
C ILE A 11 -18.12 -8.06 4.74
N GLN A 12 -17.76 -7.29 3.71
CA GLN A 12 -18.66 -6.37 3.02
C GLN A 12 -19.90 -7.08 2.47
N ALA A 13 -19.74 -8.23 1.81
CA ALA A 13 -20.89 -8.99 1.30
C ALA A 13 -21.79 -9.53 2.42
N ARG A 14 -21.24 -9.84 3.59
CA ARG A 14 -21.99 -10.42 4.72
C ARG A 14 -22.64 -9.36 5.62
N THR A 15 -21.99 -8.22 5.82
CA THR A 15 -22.41 -7.19 6.78
C THR A 15 -22.93 -5.92 6.10
N GLY A 16 -22.74 -5.77 4.78
CA GLY A 16 -23.03 -4.54 4.05
C GLY A 16 -22.06 -3.40 4.31
N VAL A 17 -21.10 -3.57 5.23
CA VAL A 17 -20.13 -2.54 5.60
C VAL A 17 -19.10 -2.40 4.49
N ASN A 18 -19.02 -1.20 3.90
CA ASN A 18 -18.06 -0.92 2.84
C ASN A 18 -16.62 -1.00 3.35
N HIS A 19 -15.71 -1.38 2.45
CA HIS A 19 -14.27 -1.41 2.68
C HIS A 19 -13.71 -0.11 3.30
N SER A 20 -14.23 1.04 2.87
CA SER A 20 -13.86 2.36 3.39
C SER A 20 -14.14 2.51 4.88
N THR A 21 -15.28 1.99 5.35
CA THR A 21 -15.69 2.04 6.76
C THR A 21 -14.77 1.18 7.62
N ILE A 22 -14.41 -0.02 7.14
CA ILE A 22 -13.47 -0.89 7.86
C ILE A 22 -12.06 -0.25 7.92
N THR A 23 -11.66 0.46 6.87
CA THR A 23 -10.41 1.24 6.84
C THR A 23 -10.45 2.40 7.84
N LEU A 24 -11.58 3.08 7.98
CA LEU A 24 -11.81 4.12 8.99
C LEU A 24 -11.75 3.57 10.41
N TRP A 25 -12.34 2.40 10.67
CA TRP A 25 -12.24 1.74 11.97
C TRP A 25 -10.81 1.37 12.33
N LYS A 26 -10.04 0.88 11.35
CA LYS A 26 -8.61 0.63 11.55
C LYS A 26 -7.84 1.91 11.91
N ARG A 27 -8.10 3.00 11.17
CA ARG A 27 -7.37 4.26 11.34
C ARG A 27 -7.73 5.00 12.63
N ASN A 28 -9.02 5.08 12.94
CA ASN A 28 -9.53 5.96 14.00
C ASN A 28 -9.85 5.22 15.31
N HIS A 29 -10.10 3.91 15.25
CA HIS A 29 -10.62 3.15 16.39
C HIS A 29 -9.74 1.95 16.77
N GLY A 30 -8.50 1.90 16.25
CA GLY A 30 -7.54 0.84 16.60
C GLY A 30 -7.97 -0.57 16.19
N TRP A 31 -8.94 -0.69 15.27
CA TRP A 31 -9.42 -1.99 14.82
C TRP A 31 -8.27 -2.78 14.19
N THR A 32 -7.97 -3.93 14.78
CA THR A 32 -6.86 -4.78 14.35
C THR A 32 -7.39 -6.08 13.76
N ARG A 33 -6.86 -6.45 12.60
CA ARG A 33 -7.25 -7.67 11.91
C ARG A 33 -6.48 -8.87 12.48
N PRO A 34 -7.12 -10.03 12.68
CA PRO A 34 -6.43 -11.24 13.13
C PRO A 34 -5.30 -11.66 12.19
N ALA A 35 -4.19 -12.13 12.74
CA ALA A 35 -2.98 -12.47 11.99
C ALA A 35 -3.20 -13.56 10.93
N PHE A 36 -4.16 -14.46 11.16
CA PHE A 36 -4.51 -15.56 10.26
C PHE A 36 -5.49 -15.17 9.15
N ALA A 37 -6.09 -13.97 9.20
CA ALA A 37 -7.01 -13.51 8.18
C ALA A 37 -6.25 -12.86 7.02
N ALA A 38 -6.76 -13.00 5.78
CA ALA A 38 -6.09 -12.51 4.58
C ALA A 38 -5.74 -11.01 4.66
N ARG A 39 -4.45 -10.62 4.64
CA ARG A 39 -4.04 -9.23 4.88
C ARG A 39 -4.64 -8.21 3.90
N HIS A 40 -4.83 -6.98 4.37
CA HIS A 40 -5.23 -5.88 3.49
C HIS A 40 -4.11 -5.55 2.49
N SER A 41 -4.48 -5.01 1.33
CA SER A 41 -3.55 -4.48 0.31
C SER A 41 -2.65 -3.35 0.80
N TYR A 42 -2.97 -2.71 1.92
CA TYR A 42 -2.11 -1.69 2.56
C TYR A 42 -1.23 -2.28 3.67
N ASP A 43 -1.44 -3.55 4.04
CA ASP A 43 -0.72 -4.24 5.12
C ASP A 43 0.29 -5.26 4.59
N VAL A 44 0.53 -5.23 3.27
CA VAL A 44 1.51 -6.09 2.63
C VAL A 44 2.90 -5.53 2.95
N PRO A 45 3.85 -6.38 3.40
CA PRO A 45 5.24 -5.98 3.53
C PRO A 45 5.81 -5.45 2.22
N LEU A 46 6.79 -4.56 2.32
CA LEU A 46 7.30 -3.79 1.18
C LEU A 46 8.08 -4.61 0.16
N TRP A 47 8.75 -5.66 0.61
CA TRP A 47 9.38 -6.63 -0.29
C TRP A 47 8.35 -7.36 -1.17
N ARG A 48 7.06 -7.35 -0.78
CA ARG A 48 5.93 -7.87 -1.57
C ARG A 48 5.09 -6.74 -2.17
N ALA A 49 5.40 -5.47 -1.89
CA ALA A 49 4.61 -4.35 -2.36
C ALA A 49 4.96 -4.04 -3.82
N GLY A 50 3.94 -3.82 -4.65
CA GLY A 50 4.17 -3.32 -6.02
C GLY A 50 4.56 -1.83 -6.04
N PRO A 51 5.00 -1.28 -7.18
CA PRO A 51 5.48 0.10 -7.30
C PRO A 51 4.47 1.11 -6.78
N ARG A 52 3.19 0.97 -7.17
CA ARG A 52 2.10 1.83 -6.67
C ARG A 52 2.01 1.87 -5.13
N GLN A 53 2.25 0.74 -4.46
CA GLN A 53 2.23 0.67 -2.99
C GLN A 53 3.51 1.26 -2.39
N LYS A 54 4.67 1.04 -3.02
CA LYS A 54 5.94 1.66 -2.62
C LYS A 54 5.89 3.18 -2.76
N THR A 55 5.47 3.71 -3.91
CA THR A 55 5.21 5.15 -4.12
C THR A 55 4.16 5.67 -3.15
N ALA A 56 3.10 4.90 -2.86
CA ALA A 56 2.10 5.33 -1.88
C ALA A 56 2.62 5.42 -0.44
N ALA A 57 3.67 4.67 -0.10
CA ALA A 57 4.34 4.73 1.20
C ALA A 57 5.55 5.69 1.23
N LEU A 58 6.05 6.09 0.04
CA LEU A 58 7.26 6.88 -0.15
C LEU A 58 7.18 8.21 0.60
N THR A 59 6.08 8.97 0.45
CA THR A 59 5.87 10.23 1.17
C THR A 59 6.06 10.07 2.68
N GLY A 60 5.44 9.06 3.29
CA GLY A 60 5.51 8.84 4.73
C GLY A 60 6.92 8.48 5.20
N ARG A 61 7.68 7.73 4.39
CA ARG A 61 9.07 7.39 4.72
C ARG A 61 10.03 8.56 4.58
N LEU A 62 9.88 9.36 3.53
CA LEU A 62 10.68 10.56 3.35
C LEU A 62 10.47 11.56 4.48
N VAL A 63 9.21 11.70 4.95
CA VAL A 63 8.91 12.46 6.19
C VAL A 63 9.59 11.85 7.40
N ALA A 64 9.50 10.53 7.60
CA ALA A 64 10.14 9.87 8.74
C ALA A 64 11.68 10.03 8.75
N ILE A 65 12.33 10.02 7.58
CA ILE A 65 13.76 10.33 7.46
C ILE A 65 14.03 11.77 7.88
N ALA A 66 13.27 12.73 7.34
CA ALA A 66 13.43 14.15 7.69
C ALA A 66 13.23 14.39 9.19
N GLU A 67 12.17 13.82 9.79
CA GLU A 67 11.89 13.94 11.22
C GLU A 67 13.00 13.34 12.09
N ARG A 68 13.53 12.17 11.70
CA ARG A 68 14.66 11.55 12.40
C ARG A 68 15.90 12.46 12.35
N MET A 69 16.22 12.99 11.17
CA MET A 69 17.38 13.88 11.01
C MET A 69 17.24 15.19 11.80
N VAL A 70 16.03 15.77 11.85
CA VAL A 70 15.75 16.94 12.70
C VAL A 70 15.91 16.61 14.17
N ARG A 71 15.41 15.46 14.63
CA ARG A 71 15.58 15.02 16.02
C ARG A 71 17.05 14.83 16.39
N ASP A 72 17.84 14.22 15.49
CA ASP A 72 19.28 14.03 15.69
C ASP A 72 20.05 15.36 15.74
N LEU A 73 19.51 16.43 15.15
CA LEU A 73 20.03 17.79 15.22
C LEU A 73 19.62 18.49 16.52
N GLU A 74 18.35 18.36 16.92
CA GLU A 74 17.84 18.92 18.18
C GLU A 74 18.56 18.35 19.41
N GLU A 75 19.00 17.09 19.36
CA GLU A 75 19.76 16.46 20.43
C GLU A 75 21.19 17.02 20.57
N LYS A 76 21.73 17.66 19.52
CA LYS A 76 23.10 18.17 19.50
C LYS A 76 23.12 19.68 19.81
N PRO A 77 24.04 20.14 20.68
CA PRO A 77 24.16 21.56 21.00
C PRO A 77 24.74 22.40 19.86
N ASP A 78 25.36 21.77 18.86
CA ASP A 78 25.89 22.43 17.67
C ASP A 78 25.07 22.02 16.44
N THR A 79 24.58 23.02 15.70
CA THR A 79 23.70 22.82 14.55
C THR A 79 24.53 22.59 13.30
N ASP A 80 24.59 21.34 12.85
CA ASP A 80 25.20 20.97 11.58
C ASP A 80 24.30 21.42 10.41
N ILE A 81 24.70 22.49 9.73
CA ILE A 81 23.97 23.11 8.62
C ILE A 81 23.79 22.14 7.45
N ASP A 82 24.77 21.27 7.17
CA ASP A 82 24.71 20.32 6.07
C ASP A 82 23.65 19.24 6.34
N LYS A 83 23.57 18.76 7.58
CA LYS A 83 22.52 17.81 7.99
C LYS A 83 21.13 18.46 7.99
N LEU A 84 21.03 19.73 8.36
CA LEU A 84 19.76 20.46 8.26
C LEU A 84 19.31 20.60 6.80
N MET A 85 20.24 20.93 5.90
CA MET A 85 19.99 21.00 4.46
C MET A 85 19.53 19.66 3.91
N GLN A 86 20.20 18.55 4.27
CA GLN A 86 19.77 17.19 3.89
C GLN A 86 18.35 16.87 4.38
N ALA A 87 18.00 17.22 5.62
CA ALA A 87 16.66 17.01 6.16
C ALA A 87 15.59 17.81 5.39
N MET A 88 15.92 19.06 5.01
CA MET A 88 15.06 19.90 4.19
C MET A 88 14.86 19.33 2.78
N GLU A 89 15.91 18.78 2.16
CA GLU A 89 15.80 18.10 0.87
C GLU A 89 14.92 16.85 0.94
N ALA A 90 15.07 16.01 1.97
CA ALA A 90 14.17 14.88 2.20
C ALA A 90 12.70 15.31 2.33
N LEU A 91 12.44 16.42 3.03
CA LEU A 91 11.09 16.98 3.16
C LEU A 91 10.56 17.54 1.83
N LYS A 92 11.41 18.17 1.00
CA LYS A 92 11.03 18.63 -0.35
C LYS A 92 10.66 17.44 -1.24
N MET A 93 11.44 16.36 -1.20
CA MET A 93 11.12 15.11 -1.90
C MET A 93 9.75 14.58 -1.48
N ALA A 94 9.46 14.54 -0.16
CA ALA A 94 8.17 14.10 0.36
C ALA A 94 7.01 14.98 -0.16
N ARG A 95 7.18 16.30 -0.14
CA ARG A 95 6.18 17.27 -0.62
C ARG A 95 5.90 17.12 -2.10
N LEU A 96 6.95 16.89 -2.91
CA LEU A 96 6.83 16.69 -4.34
C LEU A 96 6.02 15.42 -4.63
N GLU A 97 6.36 14.30 -3.97
CA GLU A 97 5.63 13.03 -4.09
C GLU A 97 4.17 13.12 -3.63
N ALA A 98 3.90 13.84 -2.55
CA ALA A 98 2.53 14.08 -2.10
C ALA A 98 1.72 14.88 -3.15
N ARG A 99 2.37 15.85 -3.81
CA ARG A 99 1.74 16.72 -4.81
C ARG A 99 1.50 16.00 -6.14
N THR A 100 2.44 15.17 -6.60
CA THR A 100 2.28 14.35 -7.81
C THR A 100 1.18 13.31 -7.62
N ARG A 101 1.06 12.72 -6.43
CA ARG A 101 -0.01 11.76 -6.10
C ARG A 101 -1.41 12.39 -6.09
N ASN A 102 -1.53 13.64 -5.62
CA ASN A 102 -2.83 14.32 -5.49
C ASN A 102 -3.25 15.08 -6.76
N ARG A 103 -2.31 15.41 -7.65
CA ARG A 103 -2.66 15.89 -8.99
C ARG A 103 -3.04 14.68 -9.84
N HIS A 104 -4.31 14.59 -10.21
CA HIS A 104 -4.71 13.89 -11.43
C HIS A 104 -4.10 14.65 -12.62
N TRP A 105 -2.79 14.53 -12.82
CA TRP A 105 -2.13 15.09 -14.00
C TRP A 105 -2.81 14.45 -15.21
N PRO A 106 -3.33 15.23 -16.16
CA PRO A 106 -3.78 14.65 -17.41
C PRO A 106 -2.53 14.01 -18.02
N VAL A 107 -2.55 12.69 -18.12
CA VAL A 107 -1.61 11.93 -18.92
C VAL A 107 -1.88 12.37 -20.37
N ILE A 108 -1.35 13.52 -20.78
CA ILE A 108 -1.24 13.87 -22.19
C ILE A 108 -0.07 13.05 -22.71
N GLY A 109 -0.41 11.82 -23.07
CA GLY A 109 0.47 10.82 -23.62
C GLY A 109 -0.33 9.53 -23.76
N PRO A 110 -0.11 8.72 -24.81
CA PRO A 110 -0.76 7.42 -24.92
C PRO A 110 -0.48 6.60 -23.66
N SER A 111 -1.43 5.75 -23.27
CA SER A 111 -1.24 4.77 -22.20
C SER A 111 -0.08 3.86 -22.59
N ARG A 112 1.12 4.18 -22.10
CA ARG A 112 2.32 3.41 -22.41
C ARG A 112 2.09 1.98 -21.97
N THR A 113 2.29 1.02 -22.87
CA THR A 113 2.24 -0.40 -22.48
C THR A 113 3.35 -0.65 -21.47
N GLY A 114 3.15 -1.58 -20.54
CA GLY A 114 4.15 -1.88 -19.50
C GLY A 114 5.54 -2.26 -20.03
N ARG A 115 5.66 -2.49 -21.35
CA ARG A 115 6.91 -2.73 -22.10
C ARG A 115 7.67 -1.45 -22.51
N GLU A 116 7.00 -0.32 -22.63
CA GLU A 116 7.55 0.99 -23.03
C GLU A 116 8.11 1.80 -21.85
N VAL A 117 8.04 1.24 -20.64
CA VAL A 117 8.67 1.75 -19.41
C VAL A 117 10.03 1.09 -19.17
N LEU A 118 10.48 0.19 -20.07
CA LEU A 118 11.66 -0.65 -19.84
C LEU A 118 12.96 -0.06 -20.37
N ASN A 119 13.59 0.71 -19.50
CA ASN A 119 14.93 0.39 -19.04
C ASN A 119 14.99 0.79 -17.56
N GLU A 120 15.45 -0.11 -16.68
CA GLU A 120 15.60 0.16 -15.24
C GLU A 120 16.36 1.48 -14.99
N GLN A 121 17.40 1.72 -15.79
CA GLN A 121 18.18 2.95 -15.73
C GLN A 121 17.42 4.18 -16.24
N GLU A 122 16.52 4.04 -17.21
CA GLU A 122 15.70 5.15 -17.73
C GLU A 122 14.60 5.54 -16.75
N ALA A 123 13.99 4.57 -16.07
CA ALA A 123 13.01 4.82 -15.02
C ALA A 123 13.64 5.58 -13.83
N ILE A 124 14.81 5.13 -13.38
CA ILE A 124 15.58 5.81 -12.32
C ILE A 124 15.97 7.23 -12.75
N ARG A 125 16.54 7.39 -13.95
CA ARG A 125 16.94 8.72 -14.47
C ARG A 125 15.74 9.65 -14.62
N ALA A 126 14.59 9.15 -15.06
CA ALA A 126 13.38 9.95 -15.18
C ALA A 126 12.86 10.40 -13.81
N ALA A 127 12.83 9.51 -12.82
CA ALA A 127 12.41 9.84 -11.46
C ALA A 127 13.33 10.91 -10.82
N LEU A 128 14.65 10.71 -10.91
CA LEU A 128 15.63 11.69 -10.42
C LEU A 128 15.54 13.02 -11.18
N LYS A 129 15.33 12.98 -12.50
CA LYS A 129 15.12 14.21 -13.30
C LYS A 129 13.89 14.99 -12.85
N GLU A 130 12.78 14.31 -12.54
CA GLU A 130 11.58 14.98 -12.02
C GLU A 130 11.79 15.53 -10.61
N MET A 131 12.55 14.84 -9.74
CA MET A 131 12.96 15.38 -8.43
C MET A 131 13.77 16.68 -8.59
N ARG A 132 14.76 16.67 -9.49
CA ARG A 132 15.57 17.87 -9.79
C ARG A 132 14.72 19.00 -10.35
N ARG A 133 13.78 18.70 -11.26
CA ARG A 133 12.82 19.67 -11.80
C ARG A 133 11.91 20.25 -10.71
N GLY A 134 11.61 19.47 -9.68
CA GLY A 134 10.86 19.90 -8.49
C GLY A 134 11.67 20.77 -7.52
N GLY A 135 12.94 21.05 -7.82
CA GLY A 135 13.81 21.88 -6.98
C GLY A 135 14.46 21.12 -5.82
N VAL A 136 14.53 19.79 -5.90
CA VAL A 136 15.34 18.97 -4.99
C VAL A 136 16.79 19.03 -5.45
N ASP A 137 17.68 19.38 -4.53
CA ASP A 137 19.12 19.26 -4.78
C ASP A 137 19.55 17.81 -4.49
N ILE A 138 19.79 17.04 -5.55
CA ILE A 138 20.14 15.62 -5.46
C ILE A 138 21.51 15.43 -4.82
N ASP A 139 22.43 16.37 -5.04
CA ASP A 139 23.81 16.27 -4.53
C ASP A 139 23.84 16.52 -3.01
N CYS A 140 22.85 17.24 -2.48
CA CYS A 140 22.66 17.50 -1.06
C CYS A 140 21.57 16.61 -0.41
N ALA A 141 20.93 15.73 -1.17
CA ALA A 141 19.89 14.86 -0.63
C ALA A 141 20.51 13.69 0.15
N PRO A 142 19.89 13.25 1.27
CA PRO A 142 20.39 12.10 2.01
C PRO A 142 20.26 10.83 1.17
N GLN A 143 21.33 10.03 1.12
CA GLN A 143 21.39 8.83 0.28
C GLN A 143 20.22 7.87 0.54
N GLU A 144 19.82 7.69 1.80
CA GLU A 144 18.68 6.84 2.17
C GLU A 144 17.36 7.31 1.52
N ALA A 145 17.17 8.64 1.36
CA ALA A 145 15.99 9.17 0.68
C ALA A 145 16.05 8.93 -0.84
N LEU A 146 17.24 9.03 -1.45
CA LEU A 146 17.45 8.70 -2.85
C LEU A 146 17.19 7.21 -3.11
N ASP A 147 17.70 6.34 -2.24
CA ASP A 147 17.49 4.89 -2.32
C ASP A 147 15.99 4.54 -2.25
N LEU A 148 15.22 5.25 -1.42
CA LEU A 148 13.76 5.07 -1.36
C LEU A 148 13.06 5.49 -2.66
N VAL A 149 13.50 6.56 -3.31
CA VAL A 149 12.96 6.99 -4.61
C VAL A 149 13.32 5.99 -5.70
N ILE A 150 14.55 5.48 -5.67
CA ILE A 150 15.03 4.45 -6.61
C ILE A 150 14.20 3.17 -6.43
N ASP A 151 14.10 2.62 -5.21
CA ASP A 151 13.33 1.40 -4.92
C ASP A 151 11.84 1.51 -5.30
N ALA A 152 11.25 2.69 -5.10
CA ALA A 152 9.85 2.93 -5.45
C ALA A 152 9.60 2.99 -6.96
N ASN A 153 10.60 3.41 -7.75
CA ASN A 153 10.49 3.59 -9.20
C ASN A 153 11.15 2.45 -10.00
N MET A 154 11.81 1.50 -9.34
CA MET A 154 12.33 0.31 -10.02
C MET A 154 11.19 -0.47 -10.69
N PRO A 155 11.38 -0.90 -11.95
CA PRO A 155 10.41 -1.74 -12.62
C PRO A 155 10.22 -3.04 -11.85
N VAL A 156 9.00 -3.57 -11.87
CA VAL A 156 8.70 -4.82 -11.16
C VAL A 156 9.41 -5.98 -11.83
N GLU A 157 10.19 -6.73 -11.06
CA GLU A 157 10.77 -8.00 -11.51
C GLU A 157 9.68 -8.94 -12.04
N LYS A 158 9.96 -9.66 -13.12
CA LYS A 158 8.99 -10.57 -13.75
C LYS A 158 8.49 -11.64 -12.77
N ASP A 159 9.34 -12.09 -11.85
CA ASP A 159 9.03 -13.13 -10.86
C ASP A 159 8.56 -12.58 -9.50
N HIS A 160 8.24 -11.28 -9.44
CA HIS A 160 7.87 -10.61 -8.20
C HIS A 160 6.62 -11.25 -7.56
N PRO A 161 6.63 -11.55 -6.25
CA PRO A 161 5.56 -12.27 -5.55
C PRO A 161 4.19 -11.57 -5.58
N ALA A 162 4.14 -10.27 -5.91
CA ALA A 162 2.89 -9.54 -6.12
C ALA A 162 2.26 -9.72 -7.51
N LEU A 163 3.07 -10.10 -8.51
CA LEU A 163 2.62 -10.32 -9.90
C LEU A 163 2.22 -11.76 -10.18
N ARG A 164 2.64 -12.70 -9.33
CA ARG A 164 2.21 -14.10 -9.41
C ARG A 164 0.68 -14.16 -9.45
N GLU A 165 0.16 -14.94 -10.39
CA GLU A 165 -1.28 -15.14 -10.53
C GLU A 165 -1.87 -15.50 -9.17
N ARG A 166 -2.86 -14.73 -8.72
CA ARG A 166 -3.60 -15.08 -7.50
C ARG A 166 -4.26 -16.41 -7.80
N GLY A 167 -3.84 -17.47 -7.12
CA GLY A 167 -4.34 -18.83 -7.30
C GLY A 167 -5.86 -18.81 -7.51
N ALA A 168 -6.32 -19.56 -8.52
CA ALA A 168 -7.68 -19.55 -9.01
C ALA A 168 -8.66 -19.48 -7.82
N ARG A 169 -9.45 -18.40 -7.77
CA ARG A 169 -10.53 -18.26 -6.80
C ARG A 169 -11.37 -19.52 -6.93
N ARG A 170 -11.33 -20.42 -5.93
CA ARG A 170 -12.32 -21.50 -5.79
C ARG A 170 -13.66 -20.80 -5.66
N ARG A 171 -14.33 -20.53 -6.79
CA ARG A 171 -15.74 -20.18 -6.83
C ARG A 171 -16.44 -21.30 -6.08
N GLY A 172 -17.19 -20.93 -5.06
CA GLY A 172 -17.81 -21.88 -4.14
C GLY A 172 -18.65 -22.91 -4.88
N ARG A 173 -18.10 -24.12 -5.03
CA ARG A 173 -18.88 -25.34 -5.17
C ARG A 173 -19.16 -25.87 -3.76
N GLN A 174 -19.84 -25.06 -2.96
CA GLN A 174 -20.43 -25.43 -1.67
C GLN A 174 -21.76 -24.67 -1.51
N ALA A 175 -22.66 -24.92 -2.45
CA ALA A 175 -24.10 -24.67 -2.32
C ALA A 175 -24.83 -25.78 -3.09
N ALA A 176 -24.52 -27.03 -2.75
CA ALA A 176 -25.21 -28.23 -3.20
C ALA A 176 -24.99 -29.33 -2.16
N ALA A 177 -25.31 -29.03 -0.90
CA ALA A 177 -25.40 -30.01 0.18
C ALA A 177 -26.11 -29.32 1.34
N THR A 178 -27.44 -29.20 1.27
CA THR A 178 -28.42 -29.21 2.38
C THR A 178 -29.76 -28.78 1.80
N THR A 179 -30.55 -29.76 1.36
CA THR A 179 -32.01 -29.89 1.60
C THR A 179 -32.42 -31.19 0.88
N ALA A 180 -31.94 -32.32 1.39
CA ALA A 180 -32.72 -33.54 1.32
C ALA A 180 -33.67 -33.44 2.52
N MET A 181 -34.95 -33.17 2.27
CA MET A 181 -35.99 -33.28 3.28
C MET A 181 -36.11 -34.76 3.66
N PRO A 182 -35.97 -35.16 4.93
CA PRO A 182 -36.51 -36.42 5.38
C PRO A 182 -38.02 -36.25 5.56
N THR A 183 -38.76 -37.00 4.76
CA THR A 183 -40.15 -37.39 4.99
C THR A 183 -40.26 -38.02 6.39
N GLU A 184 -41.42 -37.81 7.01
CA GLU A 184 -41.93 -38.49 8.22
C GLU A 184 -41.56 -37.86 9.58
N LEU A 185 -42.57 -37.22 10.20
CA LEU A 185 -43.17 -37.63 11.48
C LEU A 185 -44.04 -36.48 12.02
N SER A 186 -45.30 -36.44 11.59
CA SER A 186 -46.36 -35.73 12.30
C SER A 186 -47.68 -36.48 12.18
N GLU A 187 -47.68 -37.72 12.68
CA GLU A 187 -48.88 -38.38 13.17
C GLU A 187 -48.64 -38.79 14.63
N ILE A 188 -49.74 -38.80 15.39
CA ILE A 188 -49.91 -39.33 16.76
C ILE A 188 -49.66 -38.30 17.88
N LYS A 189 -50.69 -37.52 18.26
CA LYS A 189 -51.69 -37.97 19.26
C LYS A 189 -52.84 -36.96 19.47
N LEU A 190 -54.05 -37.47 19.28
CA LEU A 190 -55.31 -37.01 19.89
C LEU A 190 -55.25 -37.02 21.43
N ARG A 191 -56.15 -36.21 22.03
CA ARG A 191 -56.64 -36.10 23.43
C ARG A 191 -56.35 -34.68 23.96
N GLU A 192 -57.34 -33.86 24.33
CA GLU A 192 -58.69 -34.10 24.88
C GLU A 192 -59.76 -33.23 24.22
#